data_AF-A0A497HIH5-F1
#
_entry.id   AF-A0A497HIH5-F1
#
_cell.length_a   1.000
_cell.length_b   1.000
_cell.length_c   1.000
_cell.angle_alpha   90.00
_cell.angle_beta   90.00
_cell.angle_gamma   90.00
#
_symmetry.space_group_name_H-M   'P 1'
#
loop_
_entity.id
_entity.type
_entity.pdbx_description
1 polymer ?
#
loop_
_entity_poly.entity_id
_entity_poly.type
_entity_poly.pdbx_seq_one_letter_code
_entity_poly.pdbx_strand_id
1 'polypeptide(L)'
;WYQGVLRKPIEEIDQNCNIKVAFFWGEAMSSIKEIAKQKEAFEKLDMLVIVDPYPTAASALPERSDGIYLLPAATRQEGSGSVTTTGREWQWRDPVIEPQWESKTDFEIFKLLAKKIDEKMGKPFMYPFFDYKTIEDVTREINIACRPIGLQGQTPERLKRQKKYAHTFDPHTGKAIGGPCDGEYWGLPWPCWTEDHPGTPVLYCDEYPPKEGGHDFRAKWKYPEDDPRAGQPIVRERWDKPWGSRHWTYAYAFDMSGEVVKQALEEGNPPTGRGKARIYVYEHADKIPVHREPIESPRPDLVEKYPTFPDLEHHYRMVKYPLETEQKRAVAEKRYEKYPIVLTSGRQVEHHGGGAQTRNSPILAEIQPECYVEISPKFASMNGIKNGDWVWVETARGKIKVKAKVTERASIDVPPYTVAFVPFHWNGIFQGQDYRDRYPTDGEGLGPELVVGDSVNIVVSPGIDSVTQMQETKVSLCRIYKA
;
A
#
# COMPACT_ATOMS: atom_id res chain seq x y z
N TRP A 1 -9.97 10.66 -0.35
CA TRP A 1 -9.82 11.87 -1.19
C TRP A 1 -11.15 12.29 -1.81
N TYR A 2 -11.88 11.39 -2.49
CA TYR A 2 -13.12 11.74 -3.22
C TYR A 2 -14.16 12.38 -2.29
N GLN A 3 -14.22 11.97 -1.02
CA GLN A 3 -15.07 12.59 -0.01
C GLN A 3 -14.79 14.10 0.16
N GLY A 4 -13.53 14.55 0.09
CA GLY A 4 -13.20 15.97 0.16
C GLY A 4 -13.57 16.76 -1.08
N VAL A 5 -13.86 16.09 -2.19
CA VAL A 5 -14.46 16.74 -3.37
C VAL A 5 -15.98 16.78 -3.26
N LEU A 6 -16.61 15.70 -2.77
CA LEU A 6 -18.06 15.49 -2.84
C LEU A 6 -18.85 15.99 -1.62
N ARG A 7 -18.25 15.95 -0.42
CA ARG A 7 -18.94 16.21 0.85
C ARG A 7 -18.92 17.70 1.19
N LYS A 8 -19.89 18.15 1.98
CA LYS A 8 -19.95 19.54 2.42
C LYS A 8 -18.81 19.86 3.39
N PRO A 9 -17.98 20.89 3.10
CA PRO A 9 -16.97 21.40 4.01
C PRO A 9 -17.57 21.79 5.36
N ILE A 10 -16.84 21.57 6.45
CA ILE A 10 -17.19 21.87 7.85
C ILE A 10 -18.35 21.01 8.41
N GLU A 11 -19.40 20.75 7.62
CA GLU A 11 -20.56 19.94 8.02
C GLU A 11 -20.27 18.43 8.03
N GLU A 12 -19.63 17.92 6.96
CA GLU A 12 -19.41 16.48 6.78
C GLU A 12 -17.93 16.10 6.76
N ILE A 13 -17.06 17.07 6.43
CA ILE A 13 -15.62 16.89 6.37
C ILE A 13 -14.92 18.08 7.05
N ASP A 14 -13.93 17.78 7.90
CA ASP A 14 -13.10 18.75 8.63
C ASP A 14 -12.11 19.44 7.68
N GLN A 15 -12.66 20.21 6.76
CA GLN A 15 -11.96 21.03 5.77
C GLN A 15 -12.78 22.30 5.54
N ASN A 16 -12.11 23.42 5.31
CA ASN A 16 -12.77 24.71 5.05
C ASN A 16 -13.35 24.81 3.63
N CYS A 17 -12.84 24.02 2.68
CA CYS A 17 -13.29 24.02 1.30
C CYS A 17 -13.12 22.63 0.67
N ASN A 18 -13.83 22.43 -0.45
CA ASN A 18 -13.67 21.21 -1.24
C ASN A 18 -12.32 21.16 -1.95
N ILE A 19 -11.80 19.95 -2.14
CA ILE A 19 -10.63 19.70 -2.97
C ILE A 19 -10.97 20.07 -4.41
N LYS A 20 -10.17 20.97 -4.99
CA LYS A 20 -10.33 21.46 -6.37
C LYS A 20 -9.30 20.89 -7.35
N VAL A 21 -8.13 20.55 -6.83
CA VAL A 21 -7.02 20.04 -7.62
C VAL A 21 -6.56 18.73 -7.00
N ALA A 22 -6.36 17.70 -7.84
CA ALA A 22 -5.82 16.43 -7.39
C ALA A 22 -4.67 15.98 -8.31
N PHE A 23 -3.59 15.50 -7.69
CA PHE A 23 -2.47 14.84 -8.36
C PHE A 23 -2.57 13.34 -8.10
N PHE A 24 -2.57 12.55 -9.16
CA PHE A 24 -2.44 11.09 -9.12
C PHE A 24 -1.10 10.72 -9.74
N TRP A 25 -0.12 10.49 -8.87
CA TRP A 25 1.27 10.32 -9.25
C TRP A 25 1.70 8.88 -8.93
N GLY A 26 1.87 8.05 -9.95
CA GLY A 26 2.17 6.63 -9.80
C GLY A 26 1.12 5.84 -8.99
N GLU A 27 -0.13 6.32 -8.97
CA GLU A 27 -1.21 5.78 -8.14
C GLU A 27 -2.30 5.15 -9.03
N ALA A 28 -2.68 3.91 -8.69
CA ALA A 28 -3.61 3.13 -9.49
C ALA A 28 -5.03 3.16 -8.92
N MET A 29 -5.89 4.02 -9.48
CA MET A 29 -7.27 4.25 -9.00
C MET A 29 -8.18 3.03 -8.97
N SER A 30 -7.95 2.09 -9.88
CA SER A 30 -8.65 0.80 -9.87
C SER A 30 -8.34 -0.07 -8.64
N SER A 31 -7.37 0.31 -7.81
CA SER A 31 -7.05 -0.33 -6.52
C SER A 31 -7.82 0.27 -5.33
N ILE A 32 -8.59 1.34 -5.55
CA ILE A 32 -9.39 2.02 -4.53
C ILE A 32 -10.87 1.69 -4.77
N LYS A 33 -11.59 1.29 -3.71
CA LYS A 33 -13.02 0.99 -3.74
C LYS A 33 -13.89 2.20 -4.09
N GLU A 34 -15.15 1.94 -4.42
CA GLU A 34 -16.17 2.94 -4.71
C GLU A 34 -15.81 3.81 -5.92
N ILE A 35 -15.32 3.16 -6.98
CA ILE A 35 -14.89 3.83 -8.23
C ILE A 35 -16.00 4.71 -8.82
N ALA A 36 -17.28 4.38 -8.63
CA ALA A 36 -18.39 5.25 -9.05
C ALA A 36 -18.38 6.62 -8.36
N LYS A 37 -18.09 6.68 -7.05
CA LYS A 37 -17.93 7.95 -6.33
C LYS A 37 -16.64 8.67 -6.72
N GLN A 38 -15.59 7.91 -7.06
CA GLN A 38 -14.36 8.48 -7.58
C GLN A 38 -14.61 9.16 -8.94
N LYS A 39 -15.36 8.52 -9.86
CA LYS A 39 -15.79 9.14 -11.12
C LYS A 39 -16.53 10.45 -10.86
N GLU A 40 -17.54 10.44 -9.98
CA GLU A 40 -18.28 11.67 -9.63
C GLU A 40 -17.34 12.79 -9.11
N ALA A 41 -16.36 12.43 -8.28
CA ALA A 41 -15.38 13.37 -7.78
C ALA A 41 -14.47 13.91 -8.90
N PHE A 42 -14.04 13.07 -9.85
CA PHE A 42 -13.25 13.53 -10.98
C PHE A 42 -14.00 14.55 -11.85
N GLU A 43 -15.30 14.36 -12.09
CA GLU A 43 -16.09 15.32 -12.86
C GLU A 43 -16.10 16.72 -12.20
N LYS A 44 -16.03 16.78 -10.85
CA LYS A 44 -16.14 18.00 -10.05
C LYS A 44 -14.80 18.68 -9.73
N LEU A 45 -13.66 18.06 -10.02
CA LEU A 45 -12.36 18.71 -9.84
C LEU A 45 -12.19 19.83 -10.86
N ASP A 46 -11.58 20.93 -10.47
CA ASP A 46 -11.22 22.00 -11.42
C ASP A 46 -10.00 21.57 -12.26
N MET A 47 -9.10 20.77 -11.66
CA MET A 47 -7.92 20.22 -12.32
C MET A 47 -7.55 18.84 -11.79
N LEU A 48 -7.26 17.92 -12.71
CA LEU A 48 -6.76 16.57 -12.46
C LEU A 48 -5.41 16.41 -13.15
N VAL A 49 -4.35 16.16 -12.39
CA VAL A 49 -3.01 15.92 -12.93
C VAL A 49 -2.63 14.47 -12.68
N ILE A 50 -2.26 13.77 -13.74
CA ILE A 50 -1.87 12.36 -13.69
C ILE A 50 -0.42 12.27 -14.15
N VAL A 51 0.43 11.67 -13.31
CA VAL A 51 1.86 11.51 -13.56
C VAL A 51 2.18 10.03 -13.52
N ASP A 52 2.38 9.44 -14.69
CA ASP A 52 2.56 7.98 -14.85
C ASP A 52 3.23 7.71 -16.21
N PRO A 53 3.98 6.61 -16.37
CA PRO A 53 4.46 6.20 -17.69
C PRO A 53 3.34 5.80 -18.66
N TYR A 54 2.16 5.40 -18.14
CA TYR A 54 1.01 5.02 -18.95
C TYR A 54 -0.24 5.81 -18.55
N PRO A 55 -1.10 6.22 -19.50
CA PRO A 55 -2.42 6.75 -19.17
C PRO A 55 -3.19 5.77 -18.28
N THR A 56 -3.64 6.22 -17.11
CA THR A 56 -4.36 5.38 -16.15
C THR A 56 -5.87 5.56 -16.29
N ALA A 57 -6.67 4.72 -15.63
CA ALA A 57 -8.12 4.87 -15.61
C ALA A 57 -8.60 6.26 -15.18
N ALA A 58 -7.83 6.98 -14.35
CA ALA A 58 -8.16 8.34 -13.95
C ALA A 58 -8.26 9.32 -15.13
N SER A 59 -7.55 9.08 -16.24
CA SER A 59 -7.57 9.97 -17.42
C SER A 59 -8.78 9.75 -18.32
N ALA A 60 -9.39 8.56 -18.27
CA ALA A 60 -10.43 8.15 -19.22
C ALA A 60 -11.79 7.86 -18.55
N LEU A 61 -11.82 7.62 -17.24
CA LEU A 61 -13.05 7.39 -16.49
C LEU A 61 -13.98 8.62 -16.46
N PRO A 62 -13.49 9.87 -16.30
CA PRO A 62 -14.32 11.06 -16.44
C PRO A 62 -14.84 11.18 -17.88
N GLU A 63 -16.03 11.76 -18.05
CA GLU A 63 -16.59 12.04 -19.38
C GLU A 63 -16.06 13.35 -19.96
N ARG A 64 -15.60 14.25 -19.11
CA ARG A 64 -14.94 15.50 -19.53
C ARG A 64 -13.51 15.25 -20.01
N SER A 65 -13.06 16.07 -20.95
CA SER A 65 -11.67 16.12 -21.41
C SER A 65 -10.91 17.35 -20.92
N ASP A 66 -11.61 18.39 -20.47
CA ASP A 66 -11.00 19.62 -19.98
C ASP A 66 -10.48 19.48 -18.55
N GLY A 67 -9.42 20.22 -18.20
CA GLY A 67 -8.84 20.21 -16.85
C GLY A 67 -8.09 18.93 -16.48
N ILE A 68 -7.95 17.97 -17.39
CA ILE A 68 -7.17 16.74 -17.20
C ILE A 68 -5.81 16.90 -17.89
N TYR A 69 -4.74 16.71 -17.11
CA TYR A 69 -3.36 16.82 -17.58
C TYR A 69 -2.64 15.50 -17.36
N LEU A 70 -1.99 14.99 -18.40
CA LEU A 70 -1.13 13.80 -18.35
C LEU A 70 0.32 14.26 -18.48
N LEU A 71 1.14 13.96 -17.48
CA LEU A 71 2.56 14.22 -17.51
C LEU A 71 3.31 12.89 -17.69
N PRO A 72 4.07 12.71 -18.79
CA PRO A 72 4.76 11.47 -19.07
C PRO A 72 5.91 11.27 -18.08
N ALA A 73 5.72 10.36 -17.13
CA ALA A 73 6.77 9.97 -16.19
C ALA A 73 7.66 8.88 -16.80
N ALA A 74 8.94 8.90 -16.48
CA ALA A 74 9.85 7.83 -16.84
C ALA A 74 9.53 6.55 -16.05
N THR A 75 9.72 5.40 -16.68
CA THR A 75 9.63 4.08 -16.06
C THR A 75 10.77 3.86 -15.06
N ARG A 76 10.62 2.80 -14.25
CA ARG A 76 11.65 2.37 -13.28
C ARG A 76 12.98 1.96 -13.92
N GLN A 77 13.02 1.69 -15.22
CA GLN A 77 14.21 1.34 -16.00
C GLN A 77 14.98 2.57 -16.47
N GLU A 78 14.37 3.74 -16.43
CA GLU A 78 14.91 5.02 -16.91
C GLU A 78 15.40 5.94 -15.78
N GLY A 79 15.16 5.55 -14.52
CA GLY A 79 15.55 6.31 -13.34
C GLY A 79 16.56 5.58 -12.46
N SER A 80 17.42 6.36 -11.79
CA SER A 80 18.25 5.88 -10.68
C SER A 80 17.57 6.12 -9.32
N GLY A 81 18.00 5.36 -8.31
CA GLY A 81 17.61 5.59 -6.92
C GLY A 81 17.59 4.32 -6.10
N SER A 82 17.27 4.46 -4.81
CA SER A 82 17.11 3.33 -3.90
C SER A 82 15.67 2.80 -3.88
N VAL A 83 15.51 1.52 -3.57
CA VAL A 83 14.21 0.88 -3.26
C VAL A 83 14.39 -0.04 -2.06
N THR A 84 13.34 -0.17 -1.24
CA THR A 84 13.34 -1.08 -0.09
C THR A 84 12.50 -2.33 -0.38
N THR A 85 13.03 -3.51 -0.11
CA THR A 85 12.31 -4.80 -0.26
C THR A 85 11.53 -5.17 1.02
N THR A 86 10.71 -6.23 0.97
CA THR A 86 10.03 -6.78 2.16
C THR A 86 10.99 -7.29 3.23
N GLY A 87 12.25 -7.58 2.86
CA GLY A 87 13.33 -7.94 3.79
C GLY A 87 13.90 -6.73 4.54
N ARG A 88 13.38 -5.52 4.29
CA ARG A 88 13.90 -4.23 4.75
C ARG A 88 15.26 -3.86 4.14
N GLU A 89 15.62 -4.51 3.04
CA GLU A 89 16.86 -4.31 2.31
C GLU A 89 16.70 -3.14 1.35
N TRP A 90 17.61 -2.17 1.44
CA TRP A 90 17.74 -1.08 0.49
C TRP A 90 18.62 -1.52 -0.66
N GLN A 91 18.19 -1.29 -1.89
CA GLN A 91 18.96 -1.66 -3.08
C GLN A 91 19.05 -0.46 -4.02
N TRP A 92 20.24 -0.20 -4.56
CA TRP A 92 20.44 0.85 -5.54
C TRP A 92 20.12 0.35 -6.95
N ARG A 93 19.42 1.16 -7.74
CA ARG A 93 19.14 0.91 -9.16
C ARG A 93 19.80 2.01 -9.99
N ASP A 94 20.42 1.60 -11.09
CA ASP A 94 20.89 2.52 -12.13
C ASP A 94 19.90 2.50 -13.30
N PRO A 95 19.81 3.58 -14.09
CA PRO A 95 19.10 3.55 -15.36
C PRO A 95 19.72 2.49 -16.27
N VAL A 96 18.87 1.76 -16.98
CA VAL A 96 19.24 0.83 -18.06
C VAL A 96 19.27 1.57 -19.39
N ILE A 97 18.38 2.54 -19.55
CA ILE A 97 18.24 3.42 -20.70
C ILE A 97 17.94 4.84 -20.21
N GLU A 98 18.16 5.85 -21.05
CA GLU A 98 17.72 7.22 -20.77
C GLU A 98 16.19 7.34 -20.90
N PRO A 99 15.53 8.31 -20.23
CA PRO A 99 14.11 8.58 -20.44
C PRO A 99 13.75 8.75 -21.92
N GLN A 100 12.74 8.01 -22.37
CA GLN A 100 12.32 8.00 -23.77
C GLN A 100 11.37 9.15 -24.09
N TRP A 101 11.42 9.64 -25.33
CA TRP A 101 10.62 10.76 -25.84
C TRP A 101 10.75 12.02 -24.96
N GLU A 102 9.62 12.62 -24.57
CA GLU A 102 9.57 13.78 -23.67
C GLU A 102 9.34 13.37 -22.20
N SER A 103 9.44 12.08 -21.89
CA SER A 103 9.27 11.61 -20.51
C SER A 103 10.39 12.12 -19.61
N LYS A 104 10.07 12.29 -18.33
CA LYS A 104 10.99 12.79 -17.32
C LYS A 104 10.92 11.93 -16.07
N THR A 105 12.06 11.76 -15.40
CA THR A 105 12.06 11.08 -14.09
C THR A 105 11.20 11.85 -13.10
N ASP A 106 10.60 11.15 -12.13
CA ASP A 106 9.78 11.79 -11.10
C ASP A 106 10.53 12.94 -10.41
N PHE A 107 11.83 12.74 -10.16
CA PHE A 107 12.72 13.75 -9.59
C PHE A 107 12.78 15.02 -10.44
N GLU A 108 12.92 14.90 -11.76
CA GLU A 108 12.95 16.05 -12.65
C GLU A 108 11.59 16.76 -12.73
N ILE A 109 10.48 16.00 -12.84
CA ILE A 109 9.12 16.56 -12.85
C ILE A 109 8.88 17.38 -11.57
N PHE A 110 9.27 16.84 -10.41
CA PHE A 110 9.09 17.53 -9.13
C PHE A 110 9.93 18.82 -9.04
N LYS A 111 11.18 18.79 -9.52
CA LYS A 111 12.04 19.99 -9.58
C LYS A 111 11.46 21.07 -10.48
N LEU A 112 10.95 20.69 -11.65
CA LEU A 112 10.31 21.63 -12.58
C LEU A 112 9.05 22.24 -11.97
N LEU A 113 8.22 21.43 -11.31
CA LEU A 113 7.03 21.90 -10.60
C LEU A 113 7.38 22.89 -9.48
N ALA A 114 8.34 22.54 -8.62
CA ALA A 114 8.79 23.40 -7.53
C ALA A 114 9.33 24.74 -8.04
N LYS A 115 10.19 24.71 -9.07
CA LYS A 115 10.69 25.92 -9.74
C LYS A 115 9.55 26.78 -10.27
N LYS A 116 8.55 26.15 -10.93
CA LYS A 116 7.44 26.89 -11.54
C LYS A 116 6.52 27.52 -10.51
N ILE A 117 6.30 26.85 -9.37
CA ILE A 117 5.55 27.40 -8.23
C ILE A 117 6.26 28.65 -7.71
N ASP A 118 7.57 28.60 -7.48
CA ASP A 118 8.33 29.74 -6.98
C ASP A 118 8.32 30.94 -7.96
N GLU A 119 8.48 30.68 -9.26
CA GLU A 119 8.34 31.70 -10.30
C GLU A 119 6.96 32.38 -10.25
N LYS A 120 5.88 31.61 -10.04
CA LYS A 120 4.51 32.13 -9.98
C LYS A 120 4.20 32.84 -8.67
N MET A 121 4.78 32.40 -7.56
CA MET A 121 4.63 33.02 -6.26
C MET A 121 5.48 34.29 -6.11
N GLY A 122 6.47 34.50 -7.00
CA GLY A 122 7.39 35.64 -6.95
C GLY A 122 8.31 35.61 -5.73
N LYS A 123 8.40 34.47 -5.03
CA LYS A 123 9.24 34.29 -3.86
C LYS A 123 9.72 32.83 -3.76
N PRO A 124 10.92 32.61 -3.20
CA PRO A 124 11.36 31.28 -2.83
C PRO A 124 10.38 30.66 -1.82
N PHE A 125 9.61 29.66 -2.22
CA PHE A 125 8.66 28.96 -1.36
C PHE A 125 9.03 27.49 -1.22
N MET A 126 9.25 26.81 -2.35
CA MET A 126 9.65 25.41 -2.39
C MET A 126 11.10 25.22 -2.86
N TYR A 127 11.54 25.93 -3.89
CA TYR A 127 12.82 25.67 -4.56
C TYR A 127 14.08 25.78 -3.67
N PRO A 128 14.18 26.69 -2.68
CA PRO A 128 15.34 26.71 -1.77
C PRO A 128 15.50 25.45 -0.93
N PHE A 129 14.43 24.69 -0.74
CA PHE A 129 14.42 23.42 -0.01
C PHE A 129 14.52 22.21 -0.96
N PHE A 130 14.54 22.44 -2.28
CA PHE A 130 14.61 21.42 -3.33
C PHE A 130 15.81 21.68 -4.27
N ASP A 131 16.94 22.11 -3.70
CA ASP A 131 18.16 22.40 -4.44
C ASP A 131 19.02 21.16 -4.77
N TYR A 132 18.47 19.96 -4.53
CA TYR A 132 19.12 18.67 -4.80
C TYR A 132 19.70 18.62 -6.22
N LYS A 133 20.97 18.23 -6.32
CA LYS A 133 21.64 18.07 -7.61
C LYS A 133 21.40 16.68 -8.17
N THR A 134 21.35 15.69 -7.29
CA THR A 134 21.31 14.27 -7.61
C THR A 134 20.34 13.53 -6.70
N ILE A 135 19.89 12.33 -7.09
CA ILE A 135 18.97 11.51 -6.28
C ILE A 135 19.67 10.95 -5.03
N GLU A 136 21.01 10.87 -5.07
CA GLU A 136 21.88 10.55 -3.95
C GLU A 136 21.75 11.59 -2.83
N ASP A 137 21.59 12.87 -3.18
CA ASP A 137 21.41 13.94 -2.18
C ASP A 137 20.13 13.72 -1.38
N VAL A 138 19.04 13.33 -2.06
CA VAL A 138 17.75 12.97 -1.43
C VAL A 138 17.93 11.77 -0.51
N THR A 139 18.65 10.73 -0.97
CA THR A 139 18.89 9.53 -0.16
C THR A 139 19.69 9.86 1.11
N ARG A 140 20.74 10.68 1.00
CA ARG A 140 21.53 11.14 2.16
C ARG A 140 20.69 11.95 3.13
N GLU A 141 19.78 12.79 2.64
CA GLU A 141 18.86 13.51 3.50
C GLU A 141 17.89 12.57 4.23
N ILE A 142 17.39 11.52 3.57
CA ILE A 142 16.60 10.48 4.24
C ILE A 142 17.42 9.84 5.36
N ASN A 143 18.70 9.52 5.13
CA ASN A 143 19.56 8.95 6.17
C ASN A 143 19.70 9.89 7.39
N ILE A 144 19.76 11.21 7.16
CA ILE A 144 19.80 12.23 8.22
C ILE A 144 18.45 12.30 8.96
N ALA A 145 17.34 12.44 8.22
CA ALA A 145 16.00 12.64 8.79
C ALA A 145 15.49 11.38 9.52
N CYS A 146 15.83 10.19 9.02
CA CYS A 146 15.41 8.91 9.58
C CYS A 146 16.43 8.29 10.55
N ARG A 147 17.39 9.10 11.05
CA ARG A 147 18.26 8.71 12.18
C ARG A 147 17.52 8.16 13.40
N PRO A 148 16.39 8.74 13.88
CA PRO A 148 15.73 8.28 15.11
C PRO A 148 15.28 6.83 15.04
N ILE A 149 15.03 6.34 13.82
CA ILE A 149 14.60 4.97 13.55
C ILE A 149 15.73 4.09 13.02
N GLY A 150 16.95 4.58 12.83
CA GLY A 150 18.09 3.74 12.44
C GLY A 150 18.20 3.45 10.94
N LEU A 151 17.99 4.47 10.10
CA LEU A 151 18.23 4.41 8.65
C LEU A 151 19.49 5.17 8.22
N GLN A 152 20.52 5.23 9.07
CA GLN A 152 21.72 6.05 8.79
C GLN A 152 22.72 5.32 7.88
N GLY A 153 22.83 4.00 8.02
CA GLY A 153 23.86 3.24 7.34
C GLY A 153 23.59 3.01 5.85
N GLN A 154 22.37 3.19 5.36
CA GLN A 154 22.01 2.94 3.96
C GLN A 154 22.37 4.11 3.04
N THR A 155 23.64 4.51 3.01
CA THR A 155 24.12 5.60 2.15
C THR A 155 24.18 5.17 0.67
N PRO A 156 24.00 6.08 -0.29
CA PRO A 156 24.13 5.77 -1.71
C PRO A 156 25.44 5.07 -2.06
N GLU A 157 26.54 5.49 -1.45
CA GLU A 157 27.88 4.95 -1.66
C GLU A 157 27.95 3.49 -1.26
N ARG A 158 27.41 3.14 -0.09
CA ARG A 158 27.37 1.76 0.38
C ARG A 158 26.46 0.90 -0.49
N LEU A 159 25.27 1.38 -0.83
CA LEU A 159 24.33 0.63 -1.68
C LEU A 159 24.88 0.37 -3.08
N LYS A 160 25.55 1.35 -3.69
CA LYS A 160 26.24 1.19 -4.97
C LYS A 160 27.43 0.25 -4.85
N ARG A 161 28.19 0.32 -3.75
CA ARG A 161 29.28 -0.61 -3.46
C ARG A 161 28.77 -2.05 -3.37
N GLN A 162 27.72 -2.30 -2.58
CA GLN A 162 27.12 -3.63 -2.47
C GLN A 162 26.68 -4.13 -3.84
N LYS A 163 25.97 -3.32 -4.62
CA LYS A 163 25.57 -3.69 -5.99
C LYS A 163 26.77 -4.09 -6.87
N LYS A 164 27.86 -3.32 -6.83
CA LYS A 164 29.10 -3.62 -7.59
C LYS A 164 29.74 -4.95 -7.15
N TYR A 165 29.68 -5.26 -5.86
CA TYR A 165 30.25 -6.47 -5.27
C TYR A 165 29.19 -7.51 -4.89
N ALA A 166 28.03 -7.53 -5.58
CA ALA A 166 26.92 -8.41 -5.22
C ALA A 166 27.29 -9.90 -5.20
N HIS A 167 28.29 -10.29 -6.00
CA HIS A 167 28.82 -11.65 -6.06
C HIS A 167 29.54 -12.11 -4.78
N THR A 168 29.91 -11.20 -3.86
CA THR A 168 30.54 -11.59 -2.59
C THR A 168 29.51 -11.99 -1.52
N PHE A 169 28.22 -11.76 -1.77
CA PHE A 169 27.15 -12.08 -0.82
C PHE A 169 26.70 -13.52 -0.99
N ASP A 170 26.69 -14.26 0.12
CA ASP A 170 26.15 -15.61 0.14
C ASP A 170 24.62 -15.57 -0.06
N PRO A 171 24.06 -16.34 -1.00
CA PRO A 171 22.63 -16.25 -1.34
C PRO A 171 21.69 -16.83 -0.28
N HIS A 172 22.20 -17.57 0.71
CA HIS A 172 21.37 -18.19 1.75
C HIS A 172 21.31 -17.33 3.01
N THR A 173 22.46 -16.80 3.42
CA THR A 173 22.62 -15.98 4.62
C THR A 173 22.48 -14.49 4.33
N GLY A 174 22.66 -14.09 3.07
CA GLY A 174 22.71 -12.69 2.65
C GLY A 174 23.93 -11.93 3.16
N LYS A 175 24.93 -12.60 3.76
CA LYS A 175 26.13 -11.96 4.31
C LYS A 175 27.26 -11.98 3.29
N ALA A 176 27.97 -10.86 3.14
CA ALA A 176 29.17 -10.80 2.33
C ALA A 176 30.32 -11.61 2.98
N ILE A 177 30.98 -12.42 2.16
CA ILE A 177 32.15 -13.22 2.51
C ILE A 177 33.33 -12.71 1.69
N GLY A 178 34.16 -11.89 2.32
CA GLY A 178 35.30 -11.23 1.72
C GLY A 178 34.95 -10.02 0.84
N GLY A 179 36.01 -9.40 0.31
CA GLY A 179 35.90 -8.22 -0.55
C GLY A 179 35.48 -6.93 0.18
N PRO A 180 35.17 -5.86 -0.56
CA PRO A 180 34.93 -4.53 0.02
C PRO A 180 33.64 -4.37 0.84
N CYS A 181 32.79 -5.40 0.86
CA CYS A 181 31.55 -5.45 1.63
C CYS A 181 31.60 -6.48 2.76
N ASP A 182 32.76 -7.09 3.02
CA ASP A 182 32.91 -8.19 3.98
C ASP A 182 32.20 -7.91 5.31
N GLY A 183 31.40 -8.87 5.77
CA GLY A 183 30.63 -8.76 7.00
C GLY A 183 29.30 -8.01 6.91
N GLU A 184 29.04 -7.22 5.85
CA GLU A 184 27.75 -6.57 5.63
C GLU A 184 26.68 -7.57 5.16
N TYR A 185 25.42 -7.29 5.47
CA TYR A 185 24.28 -7.99 4.88
C TYR A 185 23.79 -7.26 3.62
N TRP A 186 23.32 -8.04 2.65
CA TRP A 186 22.81 -7.53 1.38
C TRP A 186 21.68 -6.55 1.61
N GLY A 187 21.79 -5.38 0.98
CA GLY A 187 20.92 -4.25 1.11
C GLY A 187 20.81 -3.64 2.50
N LEU A 188 21.76 -3.91 3.41
CA LEU A 188 21.83 -3.26 4.74
C LEU A 188 20.47 -3.22 5.47
N PRO A 189 19.88 -4.39 5.80
CA PRO A 189 18.51 -4.46 6.29
C PRO A 189 18.27 -3.60 7.53
N TRP A 190 17.12 -2.94 7.62
CA TRP A 190 16.80 -2.05 8.74
C TRP A 190 16.63 -2.78 10.08
N PRO A 191 17.13 -2.28 11.22
CA PRO A 191 17.88 -1.04 11.35
C PRO A 191 19.34 -1.18 10.87
N CYS A 192 19.86 -0.09 10.33
CA CYS A 192 21.28 0.11 10.08
C CYS A 192 21.71 1.43 10.72
N TRP A 193 22.27 1.31 11.92
CA TRP A 193 22.43 2.41 12.85
C TRP A 193 23.52 3.42 12.48
N THR A 194 24.57 2.96 11.81
CA THR A 194 25.75 3.73 11.43
C THR A 194 26.28 3.25 10.08
N GLU A 195 27.21 4.00 9.48
CA GLU A 195 27.87 3.61 8.23
C GLU A 195 28.75 2.35 8.36
N ASP A 196 29.12 1.96 9.58
CA ASP A 196 29.89 0.74 9.86
C ASP A 196 29.00 -0.45 10.28
N HIS A 197 27.71 -0.20 10.51
CA HIS A 197 26.79 -1.26 10.93
C HIS A 197 26.48 -2.19 9.75
N PRO A 198 26.49 -3.52 9.93
CA PRO A 198 26.31 -4.48 8.82
C PRO A 198 24.87 -4.57 8.31
N GLY A 199 23.91 -4.00 9.04
CA GLY A 199 22.47 -4.18 8.84
C GLY A 199 21.93 -5.31 9.71
N THR A 200 20.62 -5.30 9.97
CA THR A 200 19.93 -6.27 10.84
C THR A 200 19.08 -7.23 10.00
N PRO A 201 19.62 -8.35 9.52
CA PRO A 201 18.93 -9.23 8.58
C PRO A 201 17.67 -9.85 9.19
N VAL A 202 17.77 -10.31 10.44
CA VAL A 202 16.68 -10.92 11.18
C VAL A 202 16.34 -10.03 12.37
N LEU A 203 15.16 -9.41 12.33
CA LEU A 203 14.64 -8.72 13.50
C LEU A 203 14.33 -9.73 14.60
N TYR A 204 14.56 -9.32 15.84
CA TYR A 204 14.24 -10.07 17.05
C TYR A 204 15.11 -11.31 17.29
N CYS A 205 16.29 -11.36 16.65
CA CYS A 205 17.32 -12.36 16.90
C CYS A 205 18.36 -11.84 17.90
N ASP A 206 18.54 -12.53 19.01
CA ASP A 206 19.50 -12.21 20.08
C ASP A 206 20.77 -13.09 20.06
N GLU A 207 20.94 -13.90 19.01
CA GLU A 207 22.12 -14.74 18.80
C GLU A 207 23.38 -13.89 18.56
N TYR A 208 23.21 -12.70 17.96
CA TYR A 208 24.29 -11.78 17.64
C TYR A 208 24.19 -10.48 18.45
N PRO A 209 25.32 -9.85 18.82
CA PRO A 209 25.31 -8.52 19.41
C PRO A 209 24.67 -7.47 18.47
N PRO A 210 24.03 -6.41 19.00
CA PRO A 210 23.47 -5.34 18.16
C PRO A 210 24.46 -4.72 17.17
N LYS A 211 25.72 -4.53 17.57
CA LYS A 211 26.78 -4.02 16.67
C LYS A 211 27.08 -4.91 15.45
N GLU A 212 26.74 -6.20 15.51
CA GLU A 212 26.96 -7.21 14.47
C GLU A 212 25.69 -7.52 13.68
N GLY A 213 24.63 -6.71 13.83
CA GLY A 213 23.35 -6.90 13.14
C GLY A 213 22.31 -7.68 13.94
N GLY A 214 22.55 -7.96 15.21
CA GLY A 214 21.51 -8.46 16.12
C GLY A 214 20.48 -7.37 16.45
N HIS A 215 19.27 -7.79 16.83
CA HIS A 215 18.26 -6.87 17.37
C HIS A 215 17.24 -7.69 18.12
N ASP A 216 16.98 -7.40 19.39
CA ASP A 216 16.09 -8.23 20.19
C ASP A 216 14.95 -7.46 20.86
N PHE A 217 13.85 -8.19 21.09
CA PHE A 217 12.68 -7.76 21.88
C PHE A 217 12.78 -8.17 23.36
N ARG A 218 13.91 -8.74 23.81
CA ARG A 218 14.05 -9.65 24.97
C ARG A 218 13.23 -10.94 24.89
N ALA A 219 13.94 -12.06 24.94
CA ALA A 219 13.43 -13.36 25.38
C ALA A 219 14.53 -14.28 25.96
N LYS A 220 15.50 -13.78 26.74
CA LYS A 220 16.26 -14.68 27.63
C LYS A 220 15.42 -14.90 28.88
N TRP A 221 14.83 -16.09 28.99
CA TRP A 221 13.80 -16.40 29.98
C TRP A 221 14.31 -16.82 31.36
N LYS A 222 15.63 -16.90 31.58
CA LYS A 222 16.25 -17.07 32.91
C LYS A 222 17.63 -16.43 32.90
N TYR A 223 18.04 -15.86 34.04
CA TYR A 223 19.44 -15.51 34.23
C TYR A 223 20.26 -16.80 34.24
N PRO A 224 21.53 -16.78 33.77
CA PRO A 224 22.47 -17.89 33.97
C PRO A 224 22.49 -18.33 35.44
N GLU A 225 22.72 -19.63 35.70
CA GLU A 225 22.64 -20.21 37.05
C GLU A 225 23.66 -19.61 38.03
N ASP A 226 24.74 -19.03 37.52
CA ASP A 226 25.80 -18.35 38.27
C ASP A 226 25.55 -16.84 38.49
N ASP A 227 24.45 -16.29 37.95
CA ASP A 227 24.06 -14.90 38.16
C ASP A 227 23.32 -14.73 39.50
N PRO A 228 23.62 -13.70 40.32
CA PRO A 228 22.93 -13.44 41.59
C PRO A 228 21.41 -13.25 41.48
N ARG A 229 20.90 -13.04 40.26
CA ARG A 229 19.49 -12.87 39.93
C ARG A 229 18.86 -14.16 39.38
N ALA A 230 19.58 -15.28 39.39
CA ALA A 230 19.05 -16.60 39.03
C ALA A 230 17.73 -16.88 39.77
N GLY A 231 16.72 -17.32 39.03
CA GLY A 231 15.36 -17.53 39.56
C GLY A 231 14.45 -16.29 39.58
N GLN A 232 14.98 -15.08 39.36
CA GLN A 232 14.14 -13.88 39.17
C GLN A 232 13.69 -13.74 37.70
N PRO A 233 12.47 -13.23 37.43
CA PRO A 233 12.07 -12.87 36.07
C PRO A 233 13.01 -11.78 35.53
N ILE A 234 13.62 -12.00 34.35
CA ILE A 234 14.40 -10.97 33.63
C ILE A 234 13.50 -9.81 33.15
N VAL A 235 12.19 -9.99 33.29
CA VAL A 235 11.16 -8.99 33.02
C VAL A 235 11.25 -7.89 34.09
N ARG A 236 12.15 -6.92 33.91
CA ARG A 236 12.11 -5.68 34.70
C ARG A 236 10.70 -5.06 34.59
N GLU A 237 10.15 -4.62 35.71
CA GLU A 237 8.84 -3.97 35.79
C GLU A 237 8.78 -2.64 35.02
N ARG A 238 9.93 -2.15 34.52
CA ARG A 238 10.07 -0.85 33.88
C ARG A 238 10.94 -0.92 32.63
N TRP A 239 10.57 -0.12 31.64
CA TRP A 239 11.38 0.19 30.47
C TRP A 239 12.77 0.64 30.91
N ASP A 240 13.81 -0.13 30.59
CA ASP A 240 15.18 0.35 30.70
C ASP A 240 15.40 1.36 29.58
N LYS A 241 15.28 2.64 29.92
CA LYS A 241 15.61 3.71 29.00
C LYS A 241 17.14 3.71 28.79
N PRO A 242 17.64 3.96 27.57
CA PRO A 242 19.06 4.28 27.41
C PRO A 242 19.43 5.51 28.26
N TRP A 243 20.69 5.55 28.69
CA TRP A 243 21.25 6.58 29.57
C TRP A 243 20.86 8.01 29.13
N GLY A 244 20.49 8.87 30.08
CA GLY A 244 20.30 10.32 29.85
C GLY A 244 18.88 10.82 29.59
N SER A 245 17.88 9.97 29.33
CA SER A 245 16.51 10.45 29.05
C SER A 245 15.72 10.77 30.34
N ARG A 246 15.95 11.95 30.94
CA ARG A 246 15.06 12.50 31.98
C ARG A 246 13.69 12.92 31.44
N HIS A 247 13.60 13.12 30.12
CA HIS A 247 12.35 13.41 29.41
C HIS A 247 12.23 12.46 28.22
N TRP A 248 10.98 12.18 27.85
CA TRP A 248 10.52 11.28 26.80
C TRP A 248 11.44 11.21 25.56
N THR A 249 11.73 9.98 25.11
CA THR A 249 12.00 9.59 23.71
C THR A 249 13.10 10.35 22.92
N TYR A 250 14.12 9.63 22.46
CA TYR A 250 15.04 10.05 21.38
C TYR A 250 16.16 11.09 21.66
N ALA A 251 16.91 11.00 22.77
CA ALA A 251 18.10 11.87 22.93
C ALA A 251 19.12 11.72 21.78
N TYR A 252 19.23 10.53 21.18
CA TYR A 252 20.10 10.27 20.03
C TYR A 252 19.52 10.72 18.68
N ALA A 253 18.23 11.06 18.57
CA ALA A 253 17.66 11.61 17.33
C ALA A 253 18.31 12.95 16.96
N PHE A 254 18.65 13.73 17.98
CA PHE A 254 19.24 15.06 17.86
C PHE A 254 20.77 15.03 17.99
N ASP A 255 21.36 13.84 18.23
CA ASP A 255 22.80 13.67 18.31
C ASP A 255 23.41 13.61 16.91
N MET A 256 23.86 14.76 16.40
CA MET A 256 24.54 14.89 15.12
C MET A 256 25.92 14.22 15.07
N SER A 257 26.55 13.94 16.21
CA SER A 257 27.83 13.25 16.27
C SER A 257 27.70 11.74 16.05
N GLY A 258 26.53 11.17 16.38
CA GLY A 258 26.28 9.74 16.37
C GLY A 258 27.00 8.97 17.48
N GLU A 259 27.68 9.65 18.41
CA GLU A 259 28.43 9.04 19.51
C GLU A 259 27.52 8.23 20.43
N VAL A 260 26.30 8.71 20.71
CA VAL A 260 25.35 7.99 21.58
C VAL A 260 24.96 6.64 20.97
N VAL A 261 24.77 6.60 19.64
CA VAL A 261 24.45 5.36 18.92
C VAL A 261 25.64 4.41 18.95
N LYS A 262 26.86 4.91 18.69
CA LYS A 262 28.07 4.09 18.71
C LYS A 262 28.31 3.49 20.10
N GLN A 263 28.23 4.29 21.15
CA GLN A 263 28.36 3.83 22.52
C GLN A 263 27.30 2.76 22.86
N ALA A 264 26.04 2.97 22.50
CA ALA A 264 24.99 1.99 22.76
C ALA A 264 25.30 0.63 22.09
N LEU A 265 25.77 0.65 20.84
CA LEU A 265 26.17 -0.57 20.12
C LEU A 265 27.39 -1.26 20.75
N GLU A 266 28.38 -0.50 21.19
CA GLU A 266 29.57 -1.01 21.89
C GLU A 266 29.20 -1.69 23.22
N GLU A 267 28.23 -1.13 23.95
CA GLU A 267 27.68 -1.69 25.18
C GLU A 267 26.73 -2.88 24.94
N GLY A 268 26.49 -3.27 23.68
CA GLY A 268 25.58 -4.38 23.33
C GLY A 268 24.09 -4.04 23.50
N ASN A 269 23.75 -2.75 23.47
CA ASN A 269 22.38 -2.26 23.61
C ASN A 269 21.82 -1.79 22.25
N PRO A 270 20.62 -2.24 21.86
CA PRO A 270 19.95 -1.65 20.70
C PRO A 270 19.60 -0.18 21.00
N PRO A 271 19.91 0.77 20.10
CA PRO A 271 19.61 2.19 20.31
C PRO A 271 18.13 2.52 20.59
N THR A 272 17.20 1.72 20.05
CA THR A 272 15.76 1.81 20.34
C THR A 272 15.37 1.39 21.76
N GLY A 273 16.31 0.86 22.54
CA GLY A 273 16.01 0.09 23.73
C GLY A 273 15.38 -1.26 23.40
N ARG A 274 15.10 -2.03 24.45
CA ARG A 274 14.52 -3.37 24.35
C ARG A 274 13.04 -3.31 24.73
N GLY A 275 12.16 -3.67 23.79
CA GLY A 275 10.72 -3.69 23.99
C GLY A 275 10.22 -4.96 24.69
N LYS A 276 8.91 -5.22 24.60
CA LYS A 276 8.31 -6.54 24.79
C LYS A 276 7.31 -6.73 23.65
N ALA A 277 7.19 -7.92 23.09
CA ALA A 277 6.05 -8.24 22.23
C ALA A 277 4.74 -8.02 23.02
N ARG A 278 3.73 -7.46 22.37
CA ARG A 278 2.44 -7.14 23.00
C ARG A 278 1.30 -7.77 22.23
N ILE A 279 0.47 -8.50 22.95
CA ILE A 279 -0.85 -8.94 22.47
C ILE A 279 -1.91 -7.88 22.82
N TYR A 280 -1.65 -7.08 23.87
CA TYR A 280 -2.56 -6.03 24.34
C TYR A 280 -2.18 -4.65 23.76
N VAL A 281 -3.10 -4.03 23.03
CA VAL A 281 -2.95 -2.70 22.44
C VAL A 281 -3.83 -1.69 23.18
N TYR A 282 -3.22 -0.87 24.04
CA TYR A 282 -3.95 0.01 24.95
C TYR A 282 -4.65 1.21 24.28
N GLU A 283 -4.37 1.50 23.01
CA GLU A 283 -4.95 2.64 22.27
C GLU A 283 -6.18 2.25 21.43
N HIS A 284 -6.32 0.98 21.06
CA HIS A 284 -7.39 0.52 20.15
C HIS A 284 -8.71 0.27 20.89
N ALA A 285 -9.85 0.33 20.20
CA ALA A 285 -11.14 -0.04 20.80
C ALA A 285 -11.12 -1.51 21.27
N ASP A 286 -10.67 -2.41 20.39
CA ASP A 286 -10.37 -3.80 20.76
C ASP A 286 -8.92 -3.91 21.22
N LYS A 287 -8.73 -4.21 22.51
CA LYS A 287 -7.39 -4.29 23.11
C LYS A 287 -6.66 -5.58 22.78
N ILE A 288 -7.40 -6.61 22.38
CA ILE A 288 -6.93 -7.91 21.92
C ILE A 288 -7.76 -8.30 20.70
N PRO A 289 -7.36 -9.29 19.89
CA PRO A 289 -8.18 -9.75 18.77
C PRO A 289 -9.57 -10.20 19.24
N VAL A 290 -10.61 -9.57 18.71
CA VAL A 290 -12.02 -9.91 18.94
C VAL A 290 -12.67 -10.15 17.58
N HIS A 291 -13.47 -11.21 17.47
CA HIS A 291 -14.24 -11.46 16.25
C HIS A 291 -15.30 -10.38 16.05
N ARG A 292 -15.38 -9.85 14.83
CA ARG A 292 -16.41 -8.90 14.39
C ARG A 292 -16.87 -9.26 12.98
N GLU A 293 -18.17 -9.18 12.75
CA GLU A 293 -18.73 -9.38 11.44
C GLU A 293 -18.43 -8.19 10.51
N PRO A 294 -18.25 -8.43 9.20
CA PRO A 294 -18.05 -7.38 8.20
C PRO A 294 -19.28 -6.47 8.11
N ILE A 295 -19.12 -5.31 7.45
CA ILE A 295 -20.25 -4.39 7.23
C ILE A 295 -21.39 -5.09 6.47
N GLU A 296 -21.05 -5.93 5.49
CA GLU A 296 -22.01 -6.75 4.76
C GLU A 296 -21.79 -8.23 5.07
N SER A 297 -22.43 -8.71 6.14
CA SER A 297 -22.36 -10.12 6.54
C SER A 297 -23.50 -10.95 5.93
N PRO A 298 -23.24 -12.20 5.49
CA PRO A 298 -24.29 -13.16 5.15
C PRO A 298 -25.02 -13.71 6.38
N ARG A 299 -24.63 -13.31 7.61
CA ARG A 299 -25.14 -13.83 8.89
C ARG A 299 -25.64 -12.73 9.81
N PRO A 300 -26.90 -12.28 9.64
CA PRO A 300 -27.48 -11.25 10.52
C PRO A 300 -27.50 -11.68 12.00
N ASP A 301 -27.61 -12.98 12.29
CA ASP A 301 -27.52 -13.53 13.64
C ASP A 301 -26.12 -13.39 14.25
N LEU A 302 -25.05 -13.48 13.45
CA LEU A 302 -23.70 -13.20 13.92
C LEU A 302 -23.42 -11.71 14.05
N VAL A 303 -24.06 -10.86 13.24
CA VAL A 303 -23.96 -9.40 13.38
C VAL A 303 -24.49 -8.94 14.74
N GLU A 304 -25.58 -9.55 15.23
CA GLU A 304 -26.10 -9.27 16.57
C GLU A 304 -25.10 -9.65 17.68
N LYS A 305 -24.41 -10.79 17.52
CA LYS A 305 -23.46 -11.30 18.51
C LYS A 305 -22.09 -10.62 18.46
N TYR A 306 -21.65 -10.24 17.27
CA TYR A 306 -20.31 -9.74 16.97
C TYR A 306 -20.39 -8.53 16.03
N PRO A 307 -21.00 -7.41 16.48
CA PRO A 307 -21.19 -6.25 15.62
C PRO A 307 -19.87 -5.59 15.25
N THR A 308 -19.91 -4.76 14.22
CA THR A 308 -18.82 -3.82 13.90
C THR A 308 -18.67 -2.75 15.00
N PHE A 309 -17.71 -1.85 14.84
CA PHE A 309 -17.52 -0.73 15.75
C PHE A 309 -18.66 0.29 15.65
N PRO A 310 -18.94 1.06 16.71
CA PRO A 310 -19.78 2.25 16.62
C PRO A 310 -19.33 3.19 15.50
N ASP A 311 -20.24 4.06 15.05
CA ASP A 311 -19.87 5.16 14.16
C ASP A 311 -18.71 5.98 14.75
N LEU A 312 -17.75 6.35 13.90
CA LEU A 312 -16.54 7.03 14.33
C LEU A 312 -16.72 8.54 14.16
N GLU A 313 -16.63 9.28 15.25
CA GLU A 313 -16.69 10.74 15.27
C GLU A 313 -15.30 11.33 15.03
N HIS A 314 -15.22 12.42 14.26
CA HIS A 314 -13.98 13.11 13.87
C HIS A 314 -12.88 12.14 13.40
N HIS A 315 -13.27 11.17 12.59
CA HIS A 315 -12.36 10.13 12.11
C HIS A 315 -11.50 10.69 10.98
N TYR A 316 -10.32 11.17 11.36
CA TYR A 316 -9.38 11.89 10.52
C TYR A 316 -10.03 13.13 9.90
N ARG A 317 -10.43 13.08 8.62
CA ARG A 317 -11.04 14.22 7.92
C ARG A 317 -12.55 14.15 7.95
N MET A 318 -13.16 13.00 8.18
CA MET A 318 -14.62 12.88 8.19
C MET A 318 -15.15 13.31 9.55
N VAL A 319 -16.14 14.22 9.57
CA VAL A 319 -16.80 14.61 10.83
C VAL A 319 -17.47 13.38 11.46
N LYS A 320 -18.05 12.52 10.62
CA LYS A 320 -18.59 11.23 11.05
C LYS A 320 -18.39 10.15 9.99
N TYR A 321 -17.91 8.98 10.40
CA TYR A 321 -17.81 7.80 9.55
C TYR A 321 -18.80 6.71 9.99
N PRO A 322 -19.76 6.31 9.14
CA PRO A 322 -20.85 5.43 9.53
C PRO A 322 -20.44 3.95 9.42
N LEU A 323 -19.88 3.34 10.48
CA LEU A 323 -19.61 1.89 10.49
C LEU A 323 -20.85 1.11 10.93
N GLU A 324 -21.30 1.37 12.15
CA GLU A 324 -22.49 0.73 12.74
C GLU A 324 -23.74 1.06 11.93
N THR A 325 -23.90 2.32 11.52
CA THR A 325 -25.04 2.76 10.71
C THR A 325 -25.11 2.00 9.38
N GLU A 326 -23.97 1.77 8.74
CA GLU A 326 -23.91 1.02 7.48
C GLU A 326 -24.21 -0.47 7.66
N GLN A 327 -23.70 -1.09 8.73
CA GLN A 327 -23.98 -2.50 9.03
C GLN A 327 -25.47 -2.70 9.38
N LYS A 328 -26.07 -1.81 10.19
CA LYS A 328 -27.51 -1.82 10.50
C LYS A 328 -28.34 -1.64 9.23
N ARG A 329 -27.94 -0.74 8.33
CA ARG A 329 -28.60 -0.57 7.03
C ARG A 329 -28.52 -1.82 6.18
N ALA A 330 -27.37 -2.49 6.11
CA ALA A 330 -27.19 -3.72 5.35
C ALA A 330 -28.12 -4.85 5.85
N VAL A 331 -28.27 -4.98 7.18
CA VAL A 331 -29.20 -5.94 7.81
C VAL A 331 -30.67 -5.54 7.53
N ALA A 332 -31.03 -4.28 7.74
CA ALA A 332 -32.40 -3.78 7.55
C ALA A 332 -32.88 -3.92 6.09
N GLU A 333 -31.99 -3.69 5.13
CA GLU A 333 -32.26 -3.88 3.71
C GLU A 333 -32.25 -5.35 3.27
N LYS A 334 -31.93 -6.28 4.19
CA LYS A 334 -31.79 -7.72 3.94
C LYS A 334 -30.83 -8.03 2.80
N ARG A 335 -29.66 -7.37 2.80
CA ARG A 335 -28.65 -7.57 1.74
C ARG A 335 -28.20 -9.03 1.64
N TYR A 336 -28.16 -9.75 2.75
CA TYR A 336 -27.87 -11.19 2.81
C TYR A 336 -28.89 -12.07 2.05
N GLU A 337 -30.15 -11.64 1.89
CA GLU A 337 -31.15 -12.36 1.08
C GLU A 337 -31.07 -11.95 -0.40
N LYS A 338 -30.87 -10.64 -0.66
CA LYS A 338 -30.82 -10.08 -2.03
C LYS A 338 -29.53 -10.43 -2.78
N TYR A 339 -28.44 -10.59 -2.04
CA TYR A 339 -27.09 -10.80 -2.54
C TYR A 339 -26.43 -11.95 -1.76
N PRO A 340 -26.88 -13.21 -1.98
CA PRO A 340 -26.55 -14.33 -1.09
C PRO A 340 -25.11 -14.88 -1.25
N ILE A 341 -24.36 -14.41 -2.25
CA ILE A 341 -23.01 -14.89 -2.54
C ILE A 341 -22.01 -13.96 -1.87
N VAL A 342 -21.05 -14.52 -1.13
CA VAL A 342 -19.95 -13.70 -0.61
C VAL A 342 -19.01 -13.38 -1.76
N LEU A 343 -18.76 -12.10 -1.99
CA LEU A 343 -17.82 -11.60 -2.98
C LEU A 343 -16.51 -11.25 -2.30
N THR A 344 -15.43 -11.85 -2.77
CA THR A 344 -14.07 -11.51 -2.36
C THR A 344 -13.23 -11.06 -3.55
N SER A 345 -12.21 -10.25 -3.27
CA SER A 345 -11.30 -9.73 -4.29
C SER A 345 -9.85 -10.00 -3.93
N GLY A 346 -9.01 -10.15 -4.94
CA GLY A 346 -7.59 -10.31 -4.74
C GLY A 346 -6.80 -10.11 -6.01
N ARG A 347 -5.56 -10.60 -5.97
CA ARG A 347 -4.62 -10.49 -7.08
C ARG A 347 -4.62 -11.76 -7.92
N GLN A 348 -4.27 -11.60 -9.18
CA GLN A 348 -3.80 -12.70 -10.02
C GLN A 348 -2.31 -12.55 -10.32
N VAL A 349 -1.74 -13.53 -11.01
CA VAL A 349 -0.29 -13.62 -11.25
C VAL A 349 0.15 -12.65 -12.35
N GLU A 350 -0.65 -12.51 -13.39
CA GLU A 350 -0.32 -11.83 -14.65
C GLU A 350 -0.35 -10.31 -14.52
N HIS A 351 -1.03 -9.77 -13.52
CA HIS A 351 -1.23 -8.33 -13.38
C HIS A 351 -0.82 -7.81 -12.00
N HIS A 352 -0.17 -6.66 -11.99
CA HIS A 352 0.34 -5.99 -10.80
C HIS A 352 -0.40 -4.68 -10.52
N GLY A 353 -0.66 -4.40 -9.24
CA GLY A 353 -1.36 -3.18 -8.80
C GLY A 353 -2.72 -3.04 -9.48
N GLY A 354 -3.11 -1.81 -9.82
CA GLY A 354 -4.27 -1.55 -10.66
C GLY A 354 -3.98 -1.70 -12.15
N GLY A 355 -3.03 -2.54 -12.54
CA GLY A 355 -2.79 -3.04 -13.90
C GLY A 355 -2.12 -2.09 -14.90
N ALA A 356 -1.96 -0.79 -14.61
CA ALA A 356 -1.45 0.21 -15.56
C ALA A 356 -0.16 -0.22 -16.29
N GLN A 357 0.82 -0.80 -15.61
CA GLN A 357 2.05 -1.28 -16.27
C GLN A 357 1.89 -2.63 -16.98
N THR A 358 1.03 -3.52 -16.45
CA THR A 358 0.99 -4.93 -16.88
C THR A 358 -0.03 -5.21 -17.96
N ARG A 359 -1.12 -4.42 -18.03
CA ARG A 359 -2.09 -4.47 -19.13
C ARG A 359 -1.55 -3.92 -20.44
N ASN A 360 -0.51 -3.07 -20.36
CA ASN A 360 0.23 -2.56 -21.52
C ASN A 360 1.28 -3.55 -22.08
N SER A 361 1.43 -4.74 -21.48
CA SER A 361 2.32 -5.79 -21.99
C SER A 361 1.54 -6.76 -22.90
N PRO A 362 1.86 -6.88 -24.19
CA PRO A 362 1.16 -7.77 -25.11
C PRO A 362 1.16 -9.24 -24.66
N ILE A 363 2.26 -9.70 -24.07
CA ILE A 363 2.40 -11.09 -23.59
C ILE A 363 1.47 -11.34 -22.39
N LEU A 364 1.40 -10.40 -21.44
CA LEU A 364 0.52 -10.56 -20.28
C LEU A 364 -0.95 -10.37 -20.66
N ALA A 365 -1.22 -9.50 -21.64
CA ALA A 365 -2.53 -9.31 -22.22
C ALA A 365 -3.04 -10.57 -22.93
N GLU A 366 -2.18 -11.28 -23.65
CA GLU A 366 -2.52 -12.55 -24.30
C GLU A 366 -2.88 -13.65 -23.27
N ILE A 367 -2.14 -13.72 -22.16
CA ILE A 367 -2.35 -14.75 -21.14
C ILE A 367 -3.69 -14.56 -20.42
N GLN A 368 -4.06 -13.31 -20.07
CA GLN A 368 -5.33 -13.03 -19.39
C GLN A 368 -5.96 -11.70 -19.87
N PRO A 369 -6.69 -11.70 -21.00
CA PRO A 369 -7.18 -10.49 -21.67
C PRO A 369 -8.42 -9.85 -21.02
N GLU A 370 -9.18 -10.62 -20.24
CA GLU A 370 -10.49 -10.21 -19.74
C GLU A 370 -10.60 -10.42 -18.23
N CYS A 371 -11.26 -9.49 -17.54
CA CYS A 371 -11.63 -9.66 -16.14
C CYS A 371 -12.65 -10.81 -16.00
N TYR A 372 -12.59 -11.54 -14.89
CA TYR A 372 -13.45 -12.69 -14.65
C TYR A 372 -13.97 -12.79 -13.22
N VAL A 373 -15.02 -13.56 -13.03
CA VAL A 373 -15.47 -14.07 -11.73
C VAL A 373 -15.26 -15.58 -11.67
N GLU A 374 -14.56 -16.03 -10.64
CA GLU A 374 -14.44 -17.45 -10.32
C GLU A 374 -15.70 -17.95 -9.62
N ILE A 375 -16.34 -18.97 -10.19
CA ILE A 375 -17.56 -19.61 -9.67
C ILE A 375 -17.44 -21.14 -9.72
N SER A 376 -18.09 -21.83 -8.79
CA SER A 376 -18.08 -23.31 -8.72
C SER A 376 -18.85 -23.94 -9.89
N PRO A 377 -18.48 -25.16 -10.33
CA PRO A 377 -19.25 -25.89 -11.34
C PRO A 377 -20.71 -26.15 -10.93
N LYS A 378 -20.96 -26.37 -9.63
CA LYS A 378 -22.31 -26.53 -9.08
C LYS A 378 -23.13 -25.26 -9.27
N PHE A 379 -22.61 -24.10 -8.85
CA PHE A 379 -23.28 -22.82 -9.02
C PHE A 379 -23.55 -22.53 -10.51
N ALA A 380 -22.54 -22.76 -11.36
CA ALA A 380 -22.64 -22.56 -12.80
C ALA A 380 -23.75 -23.43 -13.43
N SER A 381 -23.80 -24.72 -13.07
CA SER A 381 -24.83 -25.65 -13.56
C SER A 381 -26.25 -25.27 -13.10
N MET A 382 -26.42 -24.85 -11.84
CA MET A 382 -27.73 -24.44 -11.31
C MET A 382 -28.26 -23.16 -11.96
N ASN A 383 -27.37 -22.30 -12.45
CA ASN A 383 -27.72 -20.99 -13.03
C ASN A 383 -27.56 -20.92 -14.55
N GLY A 384 -27.27 -22.05 -15.22
CA GLY A 384 -27.13 -22.11 -16.68
C GLY A 384 -25.96 -21.28 -17.23
N ILE A 385 -24.89 -21.11 -16.46
CA ILE A 385 -23.69 -20.35 -16.82
C ILE A 385 -22.63 -21.31 -17.36
N LYS A 386 -22.07 -21.01 -18.53
CA LYS A 386 -20.93 -21.74 -19.10
C LYS A 386 -19.62 -21.00 -18.82
N ASN A 387 -18.51 -21.73 -18.81
CA ASN A 387 -17.19 -21.11 -18.76
C ASN A 387 -17.00 -20.16 -19.96
N GLY A 388 -16.55 -18.94 -19.70
CA GLY A 388 -16.37 -17.88 -20.70
C GLY A 388 -17.64 -17.08 -21.04
N ASP A 389 -18.80 -17.41 -20.47
CA ASP A 389 -20.00 -16.56 -20.61
C ASP A 389 -19.75 -15.20 -19.95
N TRP A 390 -20.34 -14.14 -20.51
CA TRP A 390 -20.44 -12.87 -19.82
C TRP A 390 -21.49 -12.97 -18.71
N VAL A 391 -21.16 -12.46 -17.53
CA VAL A 391 -22.05 -12.43 -16.37
C VAL A 391 -22.03 -11.06 -15.70
N TRP A 392 -23.16 -10.71 -15.09
CA TRP A 392 -23.26 -9.59 -14.17
C TRP A 392 -22.93 -10.07 -12.76
N VAL A 393 -22.00 -9.39 -12.10
CA VAL A 393 -21.81 -9.48 -10.64
C VAL A 393 -22.39 -8.20 -10.05
N GLU A 394 -23.47 -8.33 -9.29
CA GLU A 394 -24.24 -7.19 -8.78
C GLU A 394 -24.26 -7.18 -7.26
N THR A 395 -24.08 -6.00 -6.68
CA THR A 395 -24.18 -5.72 -5.25
C THR A 395 -25.14 -4.55 -5.02
N ALA A 396 -25.34 -4.16 -3.75
CA ALA A 396 -26.15 -2.98 -3.42
C ALA A 396 -25.65 -1.66 -4.03
N ARG A 397 -24.44 -1.63 -4.61
CA ARG A 397 -23.80 -0.43 -5.17
C ARG A 397 -23.85 -0.36 -6.70
N GLY A 398 -24.33 -1.42 -7.35
CA GLY A 398 -24.35 -1.52 -8.80
C GLY A 398 -23.83 -2.86 -9.29
N LYS A 399 -23.47 -2.94 -10.57
CA LYS A 399 -23.05 -4.17 -11.22
C LYS A 399 -21.81 -3.98 -12.07
N ILE A 400 -21.06 -5.06 -12.22
CA ILE A 400 -19.91 -5.17 -13.12
C ILE A 400 -20.15 -6.30 -14.12
N LYS A 401 -19.61 -6.15 -15.33
CA LYS A 401 -19.66 -7.15 -16.40
C LYS A 401 -18.29 -7.81 -16.54
N VAL A 402 -18.23 -9.11 -16.27
CA VAL A 402 -16.99 -9.90 -16.30
C VAL A 402 -17.25 -11.27 -16.93
N LYS A 403 -16.19 -11.99 -17.30
CA LYS A 403 -16.28 -13.37 -17.78
C LYS A 403 -16.50 -14.35 -16.63
N ALA A 404 -17.28 -15.41 -16.84
CA ALA A 404 -17.35 -16.52 -15.90
C ALA A 404 -16.12 -17.43 -16.07
N LYS A 405 -15.38 -17.64 -14.98
CA LYS A 405 -14.31 -18.65 -14.89
C LYS A 405 -14.83 -19.79 -14.01
N VAL A 406 -15.39 -20.82 -14.65
CA VAL A 406 -15.94 -21.99 -13.95
C VAL A 406 -14.79 -22.91 -13.55
N THR A 407 -14.57 -23.09 -12.26
CA THR A 407 -13.39 -23.81 -11.76
C THR A 407 -13.68 -24.47 -10.41
N GLU A 408 -13.15 -25.68 -10.21
CA GLU A 408 -13.19 -26.36 -8.91
C GLU A 408 -12.38 -25.61 -7.85
N ARG A 409 -11.44 -24.72 -8.21
CA ARG A 409 -10.76 -23.85 -7.21
C ARG A 409 -11.73 -22.87 -6.54
N ALA A 410 -12.79 -22.49 -7.26
CA ALA A 410 -13.85 -21.63 -6.76
C ALA A 410 -14.85 -22.41 -5.90
N SER A 411 -14.54 -23.65 -5.51
CA SER A 411 -15.31 -24.48 -4.58
C SER A 411 -15.27 -23.92 -3.15
N ILE A 412 -15.58 -22.64 -3.01
CA ILE A 412 -16.03 -22.07 -1.76
C ILE A 412 -17.57 -22.10 -1.76
N ASP A 413 -18.15 -23.20 -2.23
CA ASP A 413 -19.42 -23.64 -1.66
C ASP A 413 -19.06 -24.22 -0.28
N VAL A 414 -18.68 -23.36 0.67
CA VAL A 414 -18.46 -23.74 2.07
C VAL A 414 -19.84 -23.72 2.67
N PRO A 415 -20.54 -24.87 2.77
CA PRO A 415 -21.93 -24.85 3.19
C PRO A 415 -21.99 -24.15 4.56
N PRO A 416 -22.86 -23.15 4.73
CA PRO A 416 -24.02 -22.83 3.89
C PRO A 416 -23.83 -21.75 2.78
N TYR A 417 -22.61 -21.28 2.50
CA TYR A 417 -22.36 -20.14 1.59
C TYR A 417 -21.74 -20.55 0.26
N THR A 418 -22.05 -19.78 -0.77
CA THR A 418 -21.27 -19.70 -2.01
C THR A 418 -20.39 -18.46 -1.95
N VAL A 419 -19.12 -18.59 -2.32
CA VAL A 419 -18.21 -17.45 -2.45
C VAL A 419 -17.70 -17.35 -3.88
N ALA A 420 -17.64 -16.12 -4.37
CA ALA A 420 -17.12 -15.76 -5.67
C ALA A 420 -15.87 -14.89 -5.51
N PHE A 421 -14.88 -15.10 -6.39
CA PHE A 421 -13.66 -14.30 -6.42
C PHE A 421 -13.61 -13.48 -7.71
N VAL A 422 -13.35 -12.18 -7.59
CA VAL A 422 -13.13 -11.27 -8.73
C VAL A 422 -11.84 -10.49 -8.50
N PRO A 423 -10.84 -10.59 -9.39
CA PRO A 423 -9.64 -9.78 -9.31
C PRO A 423 -9.90 -8.32 -9.73
N PHE A 424 -9.06 -7.37 -9.28
CA PHE A 424 -9.34 -5.92 -9.40
C PHE A 424 -8.54 -5.20 -10.50
N HIS A 425 -7.81 -5.93 -11.33
CA HIS A 425 -6.77 -5.39 -12.20
C HIS A 425 -7.22 -4.82 -13.54
N TRP A 426 -8.51 -4.68 -13.86
CA TRP A 426 -8.97 -4.27 -15.19
C TRP A 426 -9.59 -2.89 -15.20
N ASN A 427 -9.52 -2.26 -16.38
CA ASN A 427 -10.14 -0.98 -16.71
C ASN A 427 -10.63 -1.04 -18.17
N GLY A 428 -11.10 0.08 -18.71
CA GLY A 428 -11.66 0.18 -20.07
C GLY A 428 -13.14 -0.17 -20.16
N ILE A 429 -13.71 -0.82 -19.14
CA ILE A 429 -15.17 -0.99 -18.97
C ILE A 429 -15.58 -0.43 -17.62
N PHE A 430 -16.68 0.32 -17.59
CA PHE A 430 -17.30 0.86 -16.38
C PHE A 430 -18.79 0.52 -16.35
N GLN A 431 -19.17 -0.36 -15.43
CA GLN A 431 -20.54 -0.90 -15.28
C GLN A 431 -21.09 -1.47 -16.60
N GLY A 432 -20.24 -2.17 -17.35
CA GLY A 432 -20.56 -2.76 -18.65
C GLY A 432 -20.54 -1.80 -19.84
N GLN A 433 -20.21 -0.53 -19.66
CA GLN A 433 -20.00 0.43 -20.76
C GLN A 433 -18.51 0.54 -21.08
N ASP A 434 -18.16 0.40 -22.36
CA ASP A 434 -16.80 0.64 -22.85
C ASP A 434 -16.50 2.14 -22.82
N TYR A 435 -15.32 2.51 -22.33
CA TYR A 435 -14.83 3.90 -22.33
C TYR A 435 -13.43 4.02 -22.93
N ARG A 436 -12.95 2.99 -23.64
CA ARG A 436 -11.58 2.98 -24.19
C ARG A 436 -11.33 4.07 -25.22
N ASP A 437 -12.38 4.52 -25.89
CA ASP A 437 -12.36 5.64 -26.82
C ASP A 437 -11.96 6.97 -26.17
N ARG A 438 -12.02 7.06 -24.84
CA ARG A 438 -11.66 8.27 -24.07
C ARG A 438 -10.20 8.32 -23.65
N TYR A 439 -9.44 7.24 -23.80
CA TYR A 439 -8.01 7.31 -23.56
C TYR A 439 -7.31 8.15 -24.63
N PRO A 440 -6.21 8.83 -24.28
CA PRO A 440 -5.36 9.47 -25.28
C PRO A 440 -4.90 8.44 -26.31
N THR A 441 -4.94 8.82 -27.59
CA THR A 441 -4.44 8.02 -28.71
C THR A 441 -3.41 8.84 -29.49
N ASP A 442 -2.56 8.16 -30.25
CA ASP A 442 -1.62 8.76 -31.20
C ASP A 442 -2.28 9.16 -32.54
N GLY A 443 -3.62 9.05 -32.65
CA GLY A 443 -4.39 9.42 -33.83
C GLY A 443 -4.94 8.25 -34.65
N GLU A 444 -4.59 6.98 -34.35
CA GLU A 444 -5.12 5.80 -35.05
C GLU A 444 -6.31 5.09 -34.37
N GLY A 445 -6.81 5.61 -33.24
CA GLY A 445 -7.95 5.03 -32.49
C GLY A 445 -7.55 3.94 -31.47
N LEU A 446 -8.52 3.61 -30.59
CA LEU A 446 -8.42 2.85 -29.31
C LEU A 446 -7.09 3.01 -28.54
N GLY A 447 -7.11 3.86 -27.51
CA GLY A 447 -5.99 4.01 -26.56
C GLY A 447 -5.73 2.77 -25.69
N PRO A 448 -4.74 2.86 -24.77
CA PRO A 448 -3.63 1.92 -24.55
C PRO A 448 -4.00 0.57 -23.88
N GLU A 449 -5.27 0.33 -23.56
CA GLU A 449 -5.66 -0.84 -22.80
C GLU A 449 -5.89 -2.06 -23.70
N LEU A 450 -4.85 -2.89 -23.84
CA LEU A 450 -4.91 -4.19 -24.53
C LEU A 450 -5.86 -5.18 -23.82
N VAL A 451 -6.18 -4.92 -22.56
CA VAL A 451 -6.89 -5.81 -21.64
C VAL A 451 -8.07 -5.06 -21.03
N VAL A 452 -9.27 -5.65 -21.07
CA VAL A 452 -10.52 -4.95 -20.71
C VAL A 452 -11.37 -5.68 -19.68
N GLY A 453 -12.06 -4.89 -18.85
CA GLY A 453 -12.98 -5.42 -17.87
C GLY A 453 -13.35 -4.41 -16.81
N ASP A 454 -14.49 -4.63 -16.17
CA ASP A 454 -14.83 -3.89 -14.98
C ASP A 454 -13.92 -4.30 -13.81
N SER A 455 -13.45 -3.32 -13.03
CA SER A 455 -12.81 -3.59 -11.74
C SER A 455 -13.86 -3.93 -10.69
N VAL A 456 -13.63 -4.98 -9.89
CA VAL A 456 -14.49 -5.31 -8.74
C VAL A 456 -14.63 -4.17 -7.74
N ASN A 457 -13.64 -3.27 -7.67
CA ASN A 457 -13.65 -2.12 -6.76
C ASN A 457 -14.76 -1.11 -7.06
N ILE A 458 -15.49 -1.25 -8.18
CA ILE A 458 -16.75 -0.55 -8.43
C ILE A 458 -17.84 -0.97 -7.42
N VAL A 459 -17.86 -2.24 -7.02
CA VAL A 459 -19.00 -2.88 -6.32
C VAL A 459 -18.68 -3.47 -4.94
N VAL A 460 -17.44 -3.38 -4.44
CA VAL A 460 -17.09 -3.84 -3.08
C VAL A 460 -17.68 -2.99 -1.96
N SER A 461 -17.72 -3.55 -0.74
CA SER A 461 -18.25 -2.96 0.49
C SER A 461 -17.65 -1.59 0.81
N PRO A 462 -18.44 -0.64 1.33
CA PRO A 462 -17.93 0.63 1.83
C PRO A 462 -17.24 0.50 3.20
N GLY A 463 -17.10 -0.69 3.78
CA GLY A 463 -16.45 -0.89 5.08
C GLY A 463 -14.96 -0.52 5.09
N ILE A 464 -14.47 -0.11 6.26
CA ILE A 464 -13.05 0.18 6.50
C ILE A 464 -12.63 -0.42 7.85
N ASP A 465 -11.34 -0.68 7.99
CA ASP A 465 -10.72 -0.89 9.28
C ASP A 465 -10.81 0.39 10.14
N SER A 466 -11.25 0.25 11.39
CA SER A 466 -11.54 1.39 12.28
C SER A 466 -10.29 2.13 12.76
N VAL A 467 -9.09 1.57 12.57
CA VAL A 467 -7.82 2.16 12.99
C VAL A 467 -7.09 2.78 11.81
N THR A 468 -6.89 1.98 10.75
CA THR A 468 -6.03 2.30 9.61
C THR A 468 -6.79 2.84 8.40
N GLN A 469 -8.13 2.78 8.41
CA GLN A 469 -9.00 3.04 7.26
C GLN A 469 -8.77 2.11 6.06
N MET A 470 -8.10 0.97 6.26
CA MET A 470 -7.90 0.02 5.20
C MET A 470 -9.25 -0.51 4.72
N GLN A 471 -9.47 -0.42 3.42
CA GLN A 471 -10.75 -0.71 2.78
C GLN A 471 -11.12 -2.20 2.87
N GLU A 472 -12.38 -2.49 3.22
CA GLU A 472 -12.99 -3.82 3.30
C GLU A 472 -13.28 -4.39 1.90
N THR A 473 -12.21 -4.67 1.14
CA THR A 473 -12.32 -5.21 -0.23
C THR A 473 -12.47 -6.74 -0.26
N LYS A 474 -12.32 -7.40 0.89
CA LYS A 474 -12.20 -8.86 1.00
C LYS A 474 -13.52 -9.55 1.29
N VAL A 475 -14.52 -8.82 1.76
CA VAL A 475 -15.85 -9.35 2.03
C VAL A 475 -16.90 -8.36 1.57
N SER A 476 -17.81 -8.82 0.73
CA SER A 476 -18.97 -8.10 0.23
C SER A 476 -20.04 -9.11 -0.10
N LEU A 477 -21.25 -8.66 -0.39
CA LEU A 477 -22.34 -9.53 -0.80
C LEU A 477 -22.75 -9.23 -2.25
N CYS A 478 -22.88 -10.27 -3.07
CA CYS A 478 -23.29 -10.16 -4.46
C CYS A 478 -24.36 -11.19 -4.87
N ARG A 479 -24.92 -10.97 -6.06
CA ARG A 479 -25.60 -11.98 -6.87
C ARG A 479 -24.94 -12.06 -8.24
N ILE A 480 -25.00 -13.21 -8.87
CA ILE A 480 -24.37 -13.46 -10.18
C ILE A 480 -25.41 -14.06 -11.12
N TYR A 481 -25.51 -13.51 -12.33
CA TYR A 481 -26.42 -13.99 -13.38
C TYR A 481 -25.86 -13.71 -14.77
N LYS A 482 -26.36 -14.43 -15.77
CA LYS A 482 -25.93 -14.29 -17.17
C LYS A 482 -26.22 -12.89 -17.72
N ALA A 483 -25.27 -12.33 -18.47
CA ALA A 483 -25.30 -10.93 -18.90
C ALA A 483 -26.11 -10.60 -20.14
#